data_AF-A0AA35WZ74-F1
#
_entry.id   AF-A0AA35WZ74-F1
#
_cell.length_a   1.000
_cell.length_b   1.000
_cell.length_c   1.000
_cell.angle_alpha   90.00
_cell.angle_beta   90.00
_cell.angle_gamma   90.00
#
_symmetry.space_group_name_H-M   'P 1'
#
loop_
_entity.id
_entity.type
_entity.pdbx_description
1 polymer ?
#
loop_
_entity_poly.entity_id
_entity_poly.type
_entity_poly.pdbx_seq_one_letter_code
_entity_poly.pdbx_strand_id
1 'polypeptide(L)'
;MYQVRLRLPTFDAVYARSVADPEGFWAEAADELHWFRRWDEVFQWDYPNFRWFVGGQTNIVYNALDRHLTTERRNKAALIWLGEDGTEQVYTYARLAQQVNRLANGLKSLGVGKGDRVVIYMPLTPEGAISMLACARIGAIHSVVYAGFSVGSLHDRIEDAEAKVLITGDYGYRRGNRVDLKGIADEAVVGCQSLTNVIVWRREIAREELGGMEVDFEELLANSSIDCPAEVMDSEDPLYILYTSGTTGKPKGVVHVHGGYMVGTHYHFKNFWDVKDNDVFWCMSDIGWVVGHSYIVYAPLVAGATTVFREGAPDYPHNAVFYEIIEKYGVNVIFTAPTAVRMLMRYGEEPASRYNLRSLRFLTCAGEPLNPEALRWAYEH
;
A
#
# COMPACT_ATOMS: atom_id res chain seq x y z
N MET A 1 -29.03 -15.48 6.11
CA MET A 1 -29.54 -15.91 4.79
C MET A 1 -29.64 -14.66 3.91
N TYR A 2 -28.55 -14.33 3.21
CA TYR A 2 -28.53 -13.42 2.04
C TYR A 2 -27.33 -13.85 1.21
N GLN A 3 -27.50 -14.92 0.43
CA GLN A 3 -26.63 -15.19 -0.72
C GLN A 3 -27.28 -14.54 -1.92
N VAL A 4 -26.88 -13.32 -2.23
CA VAL A 4 -27.01 -12.81 -3.60
C VAL A 4 -25.69 -13.15 -4.29
N ARG A 5 -25.51 -14.45 -4.60
CA ARG A 5 -24.51 -14.88 -5.58
C ARG A 5 -25.08 -14.47 -6.93
N LEU A 6 -24.72 -13.30 -7.44
CA LEU A 6 -24.98 -12.98 -8.84
C LEU A 6 -24.14 -13.92 -9.70
N ARG A 7 -24.82 -14.93 -10.25
CA ARG A 7 -24.29 -15.85 -11.24
C ARG A 7 -24.08 -15.09 -12.55
N LEU A 8 -22.91 -14.50 -12.74
CA LEU A 8 -22.40 -14.24 -14.08
C LEU A 8 -21.19 -15.16 -14.28
N PRO A 9 -21.40 -16.37 -14.82
CA PRO A 9 -20.36 -17.42 -14.84
C PRO A 9 -19.25 -17.17 -15.87
N THR A 10 -19.35 -16.13 -16.71
CA THR A 10 -18.36 -15.80 -17.75
C THR A 10 -18.02 -14.32 -17.75
N PHE A 11 -16.78 -14.00 -18.16
CA PHE A 11 -16.30 -12.62 -18.34
C PHE A 11 -17.24 -11.77 -19.19
N ASP A 12 -17.70 -12.30 -20.34
CA ASP A 12 -18.57 -11.57 -21.26
C ASP A 12 -19.88 -11.11 -20.62
N ALA A 13 -20.47 -11.95 -19.77
CA ALA A 13 -21.73 -11.62 -19.09
C ALA A 13 -21.53 -10.56 -18.01
N VAL A 14 -20.43 -10.65 -17.24
CA VAL A 14 -20.03 -9.62 -16.26
C VAL A 14 -19.77 -8.29 -16.94
N TYR A 15 -18.98 -8.31 -18.02
CA TYR A 15 -18.61 -7.12 -18.77
C TYR A 15 -19.82 -6.44 -19.41
N ALA A 16 -20.67 -7.21 -20.12
CA ALA A 16 -21.89 -6.70 -20.73
C ALA A 16 -22.78 -5.99 -19.71
N ARG A 17 -22.88 -6.54 -18.49
CA ARG A 17 -23.63 -5.91 -17.41
C ARG A 17 -23.00 -4.61 -16.92
N SER A 18 -21.68 -4.57 -16.70
CA SER A 18 -21.00 -3.35 -16.24
C SER A 18 -21.14 -2.18 -17.22
N VAL A 19 -21.36 -2.46 -18.51
CA VAL A 19 -21.58 -1.44 -19.54
C VAL A 19 -23.07 -1.06 -19.62
N ALA A 20 -23.98 -2.03 -19.51
CA ALA A 20 -25.41 -1.79 -19.64
C ALA A 20 -26.03 -1.09 -18.41
N ASP A 21 -25.51 -1.37 -17.21
CA ASP A 21 -25.96 -0.80 -15.95
C ASP A 21 -24.74 -0.54 -15.02
N PRO A 22 -23.95 0.52 -15.31
CA PRO A 22 -22.74 0.79 -14.54
C PRO A 22 -23.05 1.14 -13.08
N GLU A 23 -24.10 1.91 -12.81
CA GLU A 23 -24.46 2.31 -11.45
C GLU A 23 -24.93 1.12 -10.62
N GLY A 24 -25.82 0.27 -11.13
CA GLY A 24 -26.26 -0.93 -10.42
C GLY A 24 -25.10 -1.91 -10.20
N PHE A 25 -24.23 -2.08 -11.20
CA PHE A 25 -23.04 -2.91 -11.09
C PHE A 25 -22.08 -2.44 -9.99
N TRP A 26 -21.74 -1.14 -9.97
CA TRP A 26 -20.81 -0.60 -8.97
C TRP A 26 -21.44 -0.46 -7.58
N ALA A 27 -22.75 -0.25 -7.49
CA ALA A 27 -23.47 -0.28 -6.21
C ALA A 27 -23.34 -1.63 -5.52
N GLU A 28 -23.46 -2.73 -6.27
CA GLU A 28 -23.32 -4.08 -5.72
C GLU A 28 -21.88 -4.40 -5.31
N ALA A 29 -20.89 -3.97 -6.11
CA ALA A 29 -19.50 -4.10 -5.74
C ALA A 29 -19.18 -3.34 -4.43
N ALA A 30 -19.81 -2.16 -4.24
CA ALA A 30 -19.69 -1.36 -3.04
C ALA A 30 -20.43 -1.94 -1.82
N ASP A 31 -21.48 -2.74 -2.04
CA ASP A 31 -22.25 -3.41 -0.98
C ASP A 31 -21.49 -4.52 -0.24
N GLU A 32 -20.38 -5.01 -0.80
CA GLU A 32 -19.46 -5.91 -0.10
C GLU A 32 -18.60 -5.20 0.97
N LEU A 33 -18.67 -3.86 1.03
CA LEU A 33 -17.85 -3.02 1.88
C LEU A 33 -18.68 -2.37 2.97
N HIS A 34 -18.01 -1.97 4.05
CA HIS A 34 -18.65 -1.26 5.16
C HIS A 34 -18.76 0.23 4.85
N TRP A 35 -19.98 0.74 5.02
CA TRP A 35 -20.33 2.14 4.93
C TRP A 35 -21.05 2.53 6.22
N PHE A 36 -20.55 3.58 6.89
CA PHE A 36 -21.21 4.17 8.05
C PHE A 36 -22.56 4.80 7.65
N ARG A 37 -22.62 5.32 6.42
CA ARG A 37 -23.83 5.79 5.75
C ARG A 37 -23.77 5.35 4.29
N ARG A 38 -24.84 4.70 3.79
CA ARG A 38 -24.96 4.39 2.36
C ARG A 38 -25.08 5.70 1.56
N TRP A 39 -24.49 5.71 0.37
CA TRP A 39 -24.58 6.82 -0.57
C TRP A 39 -26.02 7.08 -1.04
N ASP A 40 -26.25 8.31 -1.50
CA ASP A 40 -27.51 8.77 -2.08
C ASP A 40 -27.53 8.56 -3.61
N GLU A 41 -26.38 8.72 -4.27
CA GLU A 41 -26.18 8.60 -5.72
C GLU A 41 -24.90 7.80 -6.00
N VAL A 42 -24.92 6.84 -6.94
CA VAL A 42 -23.76 5.97 -7.20
C VAL A 42 -22.69 6.71 -8.00
N PHE A 43 -23.10 7.46 -9.02
CA PHE A 43 -22.18 8.14 -9.90
C PHE A 43 -22.76 9.48 -10.34
N GLN A 44 -21.94 10.52 -10.18
CA GLN A 44 -22.27 11.84 -10.69
C GLN A 44 -21.14 12.33 -11.58
N TRP A 45 -21.50 12.79 -12.79
CA TRP A 45 -20.54 13.30 -13.76
C TRP A 45 -20.77 14.79 -14.03
N ASP A 46 -19.78 15.61 -13.70
CA ASP A 46 -19.74 17.05 -13.98
C ASP A 46 -18.38 17.42 -14.60
N TYR A 47 -18.27 17.21 -15.91
CA TYR A 47 -17.01 17.34 -16.66
C TYR A 47 -16.28 18.67 -16.35
N PRO A 48 -14.96 18.64 -16.07
CA PRO A 48 -14.03 17.50 -16.19
C PRO A 48 -13.99 16.59 -14.95
N ASN A 49 -14.79 16.85 -13.93
CA ASN A 49 -14.80 16.13 -12.67
C ASN A 49 -15.87 15.03 -12.67
N PHE A 50 -15.73 14.08 -11.75
CA PHE A 50 -16.71 13.04 -11.49
C PHE A 50 -16.61 12.60 -10.04
N ARG A 51 -17.70 12.07 -9.50
CA ARG A 51 -17.80 11.60 -8.11
C ARG A 51 -18.49 10.25 -8.06
N TRP A 52 -18.09 9.41 -7.12
CA TRP A 52 -18.66 8.10 -6.88
C TRP A 52 -19.21 7.98 -5.45
N PHE A 53 -20.35 7.33 -5.32
CA PHE A 53 -21.01 7.04 -4.05
C PHE A 53 -21.30 8.33 -3.24
N VAL A 54 -21.83 9.35 -3.91
CA VAL A 54 -22.09 10.69 -3.34
C VAL A 54 -22.95 10.59 -2.08
N GLY A 55 -22.50 11.25 -1.00
CA GLY A 55 -23.11 11.20 0.32
C GLY A 55 -22.80 9.93 1.12
N GLY A 56 -22.10 8.96 0.52
CA GLY A 56 -21.63 7.77 1.20
C GLY A 56 -20.56 8.13 2.22
N GLN A 57 -20.63 7.53 3.41
CA GLN A 57 -19.64 7.73 4.46
C GLN A 57 -18.94 6.42 4.79
N THR A 58 -17.61 6.43 4.84
CA THR A 58 -16.78 5.24 5.05
C THR A 58 -15.45 5.60 5.71
N ASN A 59 -14.61 4.59 5.92
CA ASN A 59 -13.19 4.74 6.14
C ASN A 59 -12.50 3.50 5.57
N ILE A 60 -11.52 3.68 4.69
CA ILE A 60 -10.86 2.56 4.01
C ILE A 60 -10.09 1.68 5.00
N VAL A 61 -9.59 2.26 6.10
CA VAL A 61 -8.84 1.55 7.14
C VAL A 61 -9.77 0.73 8.01
N TYR A 62 -11.00 1.21 8.27
CA TYR A 62 -12.03 0.40 8.92
C TYR A 62 -12.32 -0.87 8.09
N ASN A 63 -12.42 -0.70 6.77
CA ASN A 63 -12.59 -1.82 5.84
C ASN A 63 -11.36 -2.71 5.71
N ALA A 64 -10.15 -2.16 5.87
CA ALA A 64 -8.90 -2.89 5.80
C ALA A 64 -8.57 -3.66 7.08
N LEU A 65 -9.06 -3.21 8.24
CA LEU A 65 -8.64 -3.76 9.54
C LEU A 65 -9.86 -4.08 10.43
N ASP A 66 -10.58 -3.06 10.88
CA ASP A 66 -11.57 -3.16 11.96
C ASP A 66 -12.67 -4.19 11.68
N ARG A 67 -13.23 -4.21 10.45
CA ARG A 67 -14.29 -5.16 10.07
C ARG A 67 -13.84 -6.63 10.12
N HIS A 68 -12.53 -6.89 10.09
CA HIS A 68 -11.96 -8.23 10.18
C HIS A 68 -11.69 -8.67 11.62
N LEU A 69 -11.61 -7.74 12.58
CA LEU A 69 -11.23 -8.04 13.98
C LEU A 69 -12.29 -8.81 14.77
N THR A 70 -13.53 -8.85 14.27
CA THR A 70 -14.67 -9.58 14.83
C THR A 70 -14.92 -10.93 14.12
N THR A 71 -14.03 -11.33 13.22
CA THR A 71 -14.12 -12.57 12.44
C THR A 71 -12.95 -13.50 12.77
N GLU A 72 -12.92 -14.69 12.19
CA GLU A 72 -11.78 -15.61 12.25
C GLU A 72 -10.47 -14.99 11.73
N ARG A 73 -10.56 -13.94 10.89
CA ARG A 73 -9.39 -13.23 10.34
C ARG A 73 -8.62 -12.41 11.39
N ARG A 74 -9.17 -12.18 12.58
CA ARG A 74 -8.52 -11.42 13.67
C ARG A 74 -7.06 -11.86 13.91
N ASN A 75 -6.81 -13.17 13.94
CA ASN A 75 -5.50 -13.77 14.17
C ASN A 75 -4.83 -14.29 12.87
N LYS A 76 -5.46 -14.10 11.71
CA LYS A 76 -4.84 -14.39 10.42
C LYS A 76 -3.71 -13.40 10.18
N ALA A 77 -2.63 -13.87 9.55
CA ALA A 77 -1.58 -12.99 9.02
C ALA A 77 -2.19 -11.99 8.04
N ALA A 78 -2.06 -10.70 8.34
CA ALA A 78 -2.42 -9.62 7.44
C ALA A 78 -1.23 -9.30 6.54
N LEU A 79 -0.07 -9.08 7.17
CA LEU A 79 1.14 -8.58 6.55
C LEU A 79 2.31 -9.49 6.92
N ILE A 80 3.07 -9.90 5.91
CA ILE A 80 4.35 -10.59 6.04
C ILE A 80 5.39 -9.74 5.34
N TRP A 81 6.36 -9.25 6.10
CA TRP A 81 7.46 -8.46 5.57
C TRP A 81 8.77 -9.21 5.68
N LEU A 82 9.55 -9.11 4.62
CA LEU A 82 10.88 -9.69 4.49
C LEU A 82 11.89 -8.56 4.29
N GLY A 83 12.82 -8.42 5.23
CA GLY A 83 13.95 -7.51 5.13
C GLY A 83 15.04 -8.05 4.21
N GLU A 84 15.81 -7.14 3.61
CA GLU A 84 16.96 -7.54 2.79
C GLU A 84 18.09 -8.19 3.61
N ASP A 85 18.15 -7.88 4.91
CA ASP A 85 19.06 -8.44 5.93
C ASP A 85 18.62 -9.81 6.47
N GLY A 86 17.55 -10.40 5.93
CA GLY A 86 16.98 -11.67 6.37
C GLY A 86 16.07 -11.55 7.59
N THR A 87 15.79 -10.34 8.07
CA THR A 87 14.76 -10.13 9.10
C THR A 87 13.38 -10.42 8.54
N GLU A 88 12.50 -10.93 9.40
CA GLU A 88 11.14 -11.28 9.01
C GLU A 88 10.17 -10.81 10.09
N GLN A 89 9.09 -10.18 9.67
CA GLN A 89 8.03 -9.72 10.57
C GLN A 89 6.67 -10.15 10.05
N VAL A 90 5.84 -10.63 10.97
CA VAL A 90 4.46 -11.04 10.67
C VAL A 90 3.50 -10.29 11.58
N TYR A 91 2.58 -9.56 10.97
CA TYR A 91 1.49 -8.91 11.66
C TYR A 91 0.19 -9.66 11.37
N THR A 92 -0.48 -10.10 12.43
CA THR A 92 -1.90 -10.48 12.31
C THR A 92 -2.76 -9.23 12.13
N TYR A 93 -4.01 -9.37 11.65
CA TYR A 93 -4.94 -8.24 11.55
C TYR A 93 -5.07 -7.48 12.87
N ALA A 94 -5.17 -8.19 14.00
CA ALA A 94 -5.23 -7.56 15.32
C ALA A 94 -3.96 -6.79 15.69
N ARG A 95 -2.77 -7.35 15.43
CA ARG A 95 -1.51 -6.66 15.72
C ARG A 95 -1.29 -5.46 14.81
N LEU A 96 -1.63 -5.57 13.53
CA LEU A 96 -1.54 -4.47 12.58
C LEU A 96 -2.47 -3.32 12.99
N ALA A 97 -3.72 -3.62 13.37
CA ALA A 97 -4.66 -2.62 13.87
C ALA A 97 -4.14 -1.89 15.11
N GLN A 98 -3.50 -2.59 16.05
CA GLN A 98 -2.89 -1.96 17.23
C GLN A 98 -1.78 -0.98 16.86
N GLN A 99 -0.89 -1.33 15.92
CA GLN A 99 0.18 -0.42 15.49
C GLN A 99 -0.37 0.79 14.73
N VAL A 100 -1.33 0.57 13.83
CA VAL A 100 -2.01 1.65 13.10
C VAL A 100 -2.72 2.61 14.07
N ASN A 101 -3.40 2.09 15.09
CA ASN A 101 -4.08 2.93 16.08
C ASN A 101 -3.10 3.72 16.96
N ARG A 102 -1.98 3.12 17.33
CA ARG A 102 -0.90 3.80 18.06
C ARG A 102 -0.35 4.96 17.23
N LEU A 103 0.03 4.72 15.98
CA LEU A 103 0.56 5.78 15.13
C LEU A 103 -0.48 6.86 14.83
N ALA A 104 -1.74 6.48 14.59
CA ALA A 104 -2.84 7.41 14.38
C ALA A 104 -3.03 8.36 15.58
N ASN A 105 -3.01 7.82 16.79
CA ASN A 105 -3.05 8.64 18.01
C ASN A 105 -1.78 9.48 18.19
N GLY A 106 -0.61 8.95 17.83
CA GLY A 106 0.65 9.67 17.82
C GLY A 106 0.60 10.89 16.89
N LEU A 107 0.15 10.71 15.66
CA LEU A 107 -0.04 11.79 14.68
C LEU A 107 -1.02 12.86 15.21
N LYS A 108 -2.13 12.43 15.83
CA LYS A 108 -3.08 13.37 16.47
C LYS A 108 -2.43 14.17 17.61
N SER A 109 -1.53 13.55 18.38
CA SER A 109 -0.78 14.24 19.46
C SER A 109 0.17 15.31 18.92
N LEU A 110 0.66 15.15 17.68
CA LEU A 110 1.44 16.13 16.94
C LEU A 110 0.56 17.15 16.18
N GLY A 111 -0.76 17.11 16.40
CA GLY A 111 -1.72 18.04 15.84
C GLY A 111 -2.21 17.69 14.43
N VAL A 112 -1.90 16.51 13.88
CA VAL A 112 -2.42 16.07 12.57
C VAL A 112 -3.91 15.72 12.68
N GLY A 113 -4.72 16.26 11.78
CA GLY A 113 -6.15 15.97 11.68
C GLY A 113 -6.64 15.75 10.25
N LYS A 114 -7.96 15.68 10.09
CA LYS A 114 -8.61 15.50 8.79
C LYS A 114 -8.20 16.61 7.81
N GLY A 115 -7.72 16.21 6.62
CA GLY A 115 -7.28 17.11 5.55
C GLY A 115 -5.84 17.63 5.66
N ASP A 116 -5.13 17.38 6.77
CA ASP A 116 -3.70 17.65 6.86
C ASP A 116 -2.91 16.69 5.94
N ARG A 117 -1.83 17.18 5.31
CA ARG A 117 -0.97 16.36 4.46
C ARG A 117 0.22 15.82 5.24
N VAL A 118 0.48 14.52 5.09
CA VAL A 118 1.63 13.85 5.70
C VAL A 118 2.47 13.21 4.61
N VAL A 119 3.71 13.65 4.45
CA VAL A 119 4.65 13.04 3.50
C VAL A 119 5.31 11.83 4.13
N ILE A 120 5.40 10.73 3.39
CA ILE A 120 6.02 9.48 3.84
C ILE A 120 7.20 9.18 2.91
N TYR A 121 8.42 9.30 3.43
CA TYR A 121 9.67 9.00 2.75
C TYR A 121 10.35 7.80 3.43
N MET A 122 9.75 6.63 3.25
CA MET A 122 10.16 5.39 3.92
C MET A 122 10.63 4.34 2.91
N PRO A 123 11.60 3.48 3.26
CA PRO A 123 11.81 2.25 2.52
C PRO A 123 10.55 1.37 2.57
N LEU A 124 10.54 0.30 1.77
CA LEU A 124 9.44 -0.67 1.78
C LEU A 124 9.45 -1.52 3.06
N THR A 125 8.92 -0.94 4.15
CA THR A 125 8.86 -1.54 5.48
C THR A 125 7.42 -1.58 6.03
N PRO A 126 7.15 -2.36 7.09
CA PRO A 126 5.86 -2.34 7.79
C PRO A 126 5.51 -0.95 8.30
N GLU A 127 6.48 -0.17 8.78
CA GLU A 127 6.29 1.17 9.30
C GLU A 127 5.81 2.15 8.20
N GLY A 128 6.30 2.00 6.97
CA GLY A 128 5.77 2.72 5.81
C GLY A 128 4.29 2.41 5.55
N ALA A 129 3.92 1.13 5.54
CA ALA A 129 2.53 0.71 5.37
C ALA A 129 1.62 1.14 6.54
N ILE A 130 2.11 1.03 7.78
CA ILE A 130 1.42 1.49 9.00
C ILE A 130 1.20 2.99 8.94
N SER A 131 2.17 3.77 8.44
CA SER A 131 2.06 5.22 8.26
C SER A 131 0.95 5.62 7.29
N MET A 132 0.85 4.93 6.14
CA MET A 132 -0.24 5.15 5.17
C MET A 132 -1.61 4.88 5.80
N LEU A 133 -1.74 3.75 6.52
CA LEU A 133 -2.98 3.36 7.19
C LEU A 133 -3.32 4.31 8.35
N ALA A 134 -2.34 4.75 9.13
CA ALA A 134 -2.57 5.66 10.25
C ALA A 134 -3.07 7.03 9.79
N CYS A 135 -2.49 7.59 8.71
CA CYS A 135 -2.97 8.83 8.11
C CYS A 135 -4.42 8.70 7.63
N ALA A 136 -4.70 7.68 6.82
CA ALA A 136 -6.04 7.43 6.29
C ALA A 136 -7.08 7.15 7.40
N ARG A 137 -6.65 6.60 8.54
CA ARG A 137 -7.54 6.32 9.68
C ARG A 137 -8.09 7.61 10.29
N ILE A 138 -7.28 8.66 10.37
CA ILE A 138 -7.64 9.94 11.00
C ILE A 138 -8.08 11.00 9.98
N GLY A 139 -8.24 10.60 8.72
CA GLY A 139 -8.63 11.48 7.61
C GLY A 139 -7.51 12.39 7.11
N ALA A 140 -6.26 12.14 7.50
CA ALA A 140 -5.11 12.82 6.94
C ALA A 140 -4.77 12.26 5.55
N ILE A 141 -4.26 13.12 4.69
CA ILE A 141 -3.94 12.81 3.30
C ILE A 141 -2.47 12.45 3.23
N HIS A 142 -2.15 11.15 3.11
CA HIS A 142 -0.75 10.77 2.99
C HIS A 142 -0.22 11.00 1.57
N SER A 143 1.08 11.27 1.46
CA SER A 143 1.80 11.42 0.20
C SER A 143 3.10 10.66 0.27
N VAL A 144 3.12 9.43 -0.28
CA VAL A 144 4.32 8.61 -0.29
C VAL A 144 5.29 9.09 -1.36
N VAL A 145 6.56 9.21 -0.99
CA VAL A 145 7.69 9.55 -1.86
C VAL A 145 8.65 8.37 -1.87
N TYR A 146 8.99 7.89 -3.06
CA TYR A 146 9.90 6.76 -3.22
C TYR A 146 11.26 7.05 -2.56
N ALA A 147 11.72 6.16 -1.67
CA ALA A 147 12.96 6.29 -0.89
C ALA A 147 14.26 6.38 -1.71
N GLY A 148 14.20 6.19 -3.03
CA GLY A 148 15.33 6.40 -3.94
C GLY A 148 15.36 7.77 -4.62
N PHE A 149 14.49 8.71 -4.24
CA PHE A 149 14.48 10.06 -4.79
C PHE A 149 15.50 10.99 -4.15
N SER A 150 15.87 12.05 -4.88
CA SER A 150 16.84 13.05 -4.43
C SER A 150 16.23 14.05 -3.46
N VAL A 151 17.10 14.80 -2.75
CA VAL A 151 16.74 15.94 -1.88
C VAL A 151 15.73 16.87 -2.55
N GLY A 152 16.05 17.38 -3.74
CA GLY A 152 15.16 18.29 -4.46
C GLY A 152 13.81 17.66 -4.83
N SER A 153 13.80 16.37 -5.17
CA SER A 153 12.55 15.66 -5.48
C SER A 153 11.65 15.48 -4.27
N LEU A 154 12.24 15.28 -3.08
CA LEU A 154 11.53 15.21 -1.81
C LEU A 154 11.02 16.60 -1.40
N HIS A 155 11.90 17.62 -1.45
CA HIS A 155 11.57 19.01 -1.13
C HIS A 155 10.38 19.53 -1.94
N ASP A 156 10.42 19.41 -3.27
CA ASP A 156 9.35 19.89 -4.15
C ASP A 156 7.97 19.29 -3.80
N ARG A 157 7.95 18.04 -3.31
CA ARG A 157 6.72 17.34 -2.93
C ARG A 157 6.23 17.72 -1.53
N ILE A 158 7.14 17.99 -0.61
CA ILE A 158 6.82 18.52 0.72
C ILE A 158 6.15 19.88 0.56
N GLU A 159 6.74 20.76 -0.24
CA GLU A 159 6.24 22.10 -0.49
C GLU A 159 4.92 22.10 -1.27
N ASP A 160 4.81 21.35 -2.38
CA ASP A 160 3.57 21.33 -3.18
C ASP A 160 2.40 20.71 -2.40
N ALA A 161 2.67 19.72 -1.53
CA ALA A 161 1.65 19.16 -0.66
C ALA A 161 1.30 20.06 0.54
N GLU A 162 2.10 21.11 0.80
CA GLU A 162 2.08 21.88 2.04
C GLU A 162 2.04 20.94 3.26
N ALA A 163 2.98 19.99 3.29
CA ALA A 163 2.96 18.90 4.27
C ALA A 163 3.18 19.44 5.68
N LYS A 164 2.39 18.93 6.63
CA LYS A 164 2.48 19.28 8.05
C LYS A 164 3.49 18.42 8.80
N VAL A 165 3.62 17.16 8.36
CA VAL A 165 4.52 16.16 8.93
C VAL A 165 5.23 15.40 7.82
N LEU A 166 6.51 15.12 8.03
CA LEU A 166 7.31 14.17 7.25
C LEU A 166 7.56 12.93 8.12
N ILE A 167 7.37 11.74 7.57
CA ILE A 167 7.77 10.47 8.19
C ILE A 167 8.90 9.89 7.35
N THR A 168 10.06 9.62 7.96
CA THR A 168 11.25 9.10 7.27
C THR A 168 11.95 8.03 8.09
N GLY A 169 12.80 7.22 7.44
CA GLY A 169 13.76 6.36 8.12
C GLY A 169 15.07 7.08 8.38
N ASP A 170 15.88 6.56 9.30
CA ASP A 170 17.30 6.90 9.40
C ASP A 170 18.07 6.38 8.17
N TYR A 171 17.95 5.08 7.91
CA TYR A 171 18.61 4.38 6.84
C TYR A 171 17.70 3.35 6.17
N GLY A 172 17.91 3.17 4.87
CA GLY A 172 17.42 2.03 4.11
C GLY A 172 18.59 1.14 3.66
N TYR A 173 18.28 -0.06 3.16
CA TYR A 173 19.27 -0.92 2.52
C TYR A 173 18.86 -1.30 1.10
N ARG A 174 19.86 -1.36 0.21
CA ARG A 174 19.69 -1.87 -1.15
C ARG A 174 20.94 -2.63 -1.61
N ARG A 175 20.77 -3.90 -1.93
CA ARG A 175 21.85 -4.86 -2.20
C ARG A 175 22.91 -4.87 -1.09
N GLY A 176 22.47 -4.75 0.16
CA GLY A 176 23.34 -4.66 1.33
C GLY A 176 24.07 -3.32 1.51
N ASN A 177 23.87 -2.34 0.61
CA ASN A 177 24.43 -1.01 0.76
C ASN A 177 23.46 -0.12 1.54
N ARG A 178 24.01 0.66 2.47
CA ARG A 178 23.26 1.64 3.26
C ARG A 178 22.86 2.85 2.40
N VAL A 179 21.62 3.29 2.55
CA VAL A 179 21.06 4.51 1.95
C VAL A 179 20.73 5.48 3.08
N ASP A 180 21.36 6.65 3.09
CA ASP A 180 21.16 7.69 4.11
C ASP A 180 19.88 8.47 3.83
N LEU A 181 18.78 8.05 4.46
CA LEU A 181 17.48 8.66 4.28
C LEU A 181 17.33 9.91 5.14
N LYS A 182 17.90 9.89 6.35
CA LYS A 182 17.87 11.04 7.27
C LYS A 182 18.63 12.23 6.71
N GLY A 183 19.84 12.05 6.19
CA GLY A 183 20.61 13.14 5.58
C GLY A 183 19.86 13.79 4.41
N ILE A 184 19.20 12.97 3.57
CA ILE A 184 18.35 13.49 2.48
C ILE A 184 17.15 14.26 3.03
N ALA A 185 16.49 13.75 4.06
CA ALA A 185 15.35 14.41 4.69
C ALA A 185 15.76 15.75 5.32
N ASP A 186 16.88 15.79 6.05
CA ASP A 186 17.39 16.98 6.74
C ASP A 186 17.67 18.13 5.77
N GLU A 187 18.26 17.82 4.62
CA GLU A 187 18.45 18.81 3.55
C GLU A 187 17.12 19.21 2.90
N ALA A 188 16.21 18.25 2.68
CA ALA A 188 14.96 18.49 1.98
C ALA A 188 13.94 19.31 2.78
N VAL A 189 13.96 19.26 4.11
CA VAL A 189 13.02 20.03 4.96
C VAL A 189 13.41 21.50 5.11
N VAL A 190 14.63 21.89 4.72
CA VAL A 190 15.09 23.28 4.83
C VAL A 190 14.17 24.21 4.05
N GLY A 191 13.63 25.21 4.75
CA GLY A 191 12.75 26.21 4.16
C GLY A 191 11.28 25.80 4.05
N CYS A 192 10.92 24.57 4.45
CA CYS A 192 9.53 24.10 4.37
C CYS A 192 8.66 24.67 5.49
N GLN A 193 7.91 25.74 5.21
CA GLN A 193 7.21 26.52 6.24
C GLN A 193 6.00 25.81 6.85
N SER A 194 5.33 24.94 6.08
CA SER A 194 4.18 24.17 6.56
C SER A 194 4.56 23.04 7.51
N LEU A 195 5.83 22.61 7.48
CA LEU A 195 6.30 21.44 8.20
C LEU A 195 6.52 21.76 9.68
N THR A 196 5.88 20.98 10.54
CA THR A 196 5.94 21.17 12.00
C THR A 196 6.72 20.09 12.71
N ASN A 197 6.72 18.85 12.18
CA ASN A 197 7.41 17.72 12.80
C ASN A 197 8.00 16.80 11.72
N VAL A 198 9.12 16.14 12.07
CA VAL A 198 9.72 15.05 11.31
C VAL A 198 9.74 13.80 12.20
N ILE A 199 9.00 12.77 11.82
CA ILE A 199 9.00 11.50 12.54
C ILE A 199 10.08 10.61 11.92
N VAL A 200 11.02 10.15 12.73
CA VAL A 200 12.17 9.35 12.30
C VAL A 200 12.04 7.92 12.82
N TRP A 201 11.89 6.96 11.92
CA TRP A 201 12.01 5.54 12.19
C TRP A 201 13.48 5.13 12.23
N ARG A 202 13.92 4.54 13.34
CA ARG A 202 15.35 4.37 13.62
C ARG A 202 15.75 2.91 13.54
N ARG A 203 16.17 2.50 12.35
CA ARG A 203 16.57 1.13 12.02
C ARG A 203 17.88 0.73 12.67
N GLU A 204 18.86 1.64 12.72
CA GLU A 204 20.16 1.32 13.31
C GLU A 204 20.15 1.49 14.83
N ILE A 205 20.91 0.62 15.51
CA ILE A 205 21.08 0.69 16.98
C ILE A 205 21.85 1.96 17.37
N ALA A 206 22.83 2.35 16.54
CA ALA A 206 23.58 3.58 16.72
C ALA A 206 22.71 4.76 16.29
N ARG A 207 22.11 5.43 17.28
CA ARG A 207 21.17 6.52 17.09
C ARG A 207 21.88 7.86 17.21
N GLU A 208 21.73 8.70 16.20
CA GLU A 208 22.11 10.12 16.28
C GLU A 208 21.23 10.86 17.32
N GLU A 209 21.51 12.12 17.62
CA GLU A 209 20.59 12.91 18.44
C GLU A 209 19.47 13.46 17.56
N LEU A 210 18.21 13.38 18.02
CA LEU A 210 17.09 13.96 17.27
C LEU A 210 17.04 15.47 17.51
N GLY A 211 16.80 16.24 16.44
CA GLY A 211 16.63 17.69 16.50
C GLY A 211 15.31 18.14 17.14
N GLY A 212 15.15 19.45 17.34
CA GLY A 212 13.99 20.01 18.06
C GLY A 212 12.61 19.81 17.40
N MET A 213 12.57 19.55 16.08
CA MET A 213 11.35 19.22 15.34
C MET A 213 11.18 17.71 15.09
N GLU A 214 12.15 16.91 15.53
CA GLU A 214 12.21 15.48 15.24
C GLU A 214 11.62 14.66 16.38
N VAL A 215 10.91 13.60 16.02
CA VAL A 215 10.23 12.70 16.95
C VAL A 215 10.60 11.27 16.60
N ASP A 216 10.96 10.47 17.61
CA ASP A 216 11.26 9.05 17.44
C ASP A 216 9.96 8.26 17.17
N PHE A 217 9.94 7.48 16.08
CA PHE A 217 8.77 6.72 15.66
C PHE A 217 8.35 5.69 16.70
N GLU A 218 9.30 4.94 17.27
CA GLU A 218 9.04 3.91 18.28
C GLU A 218 8.52 4.51 19.59
N GLU A 219 9.09 5.63 20.04
CA GLU A 219 8.60 6.35 21.23
C GLU A 219 7.17 6.87 21.01
N LEU A 220 6.88 7.41 19.82
CA LEU A 220 5.55 7.87 19.47
C LEU A 220 4.51 6.74 19.54
N LEU A 221 4.87 5.54 19.07
CA LEU A 221 4.03 4.35 19.18
C LEU A 221 3.85 3.90 20.64
N ALA A 222 4.95 3.84 21.40
CA ALA A 222 4.96 3.35 22.78
C ALA A 222 4.07 4.20 23.70
N ASN A 223 4.10 5.52 23.50
CA ASN A 223 3.36 6.50 24.28
C ASN A 223 1.88 6.67 23.85
N SER A 224 1.46 6.02 22.77
CA SER A 224 0.11 6.17 22.21
C SER A 224 -0.82 5.01 22.56
N SER A 225 -2.12 5.27 22.67
CA SER A 225 -3.14 4.23 22.91
C SER A 225 -3.34 3.33 21.70
N ILE A 226 -3.67 2.05 21.93
CA ILE A 226 -4.10 1.11 20.89
C ILE A 226 -5.54 1.33 20.42
N ASP A 227 -6.29 2.19 21.11
CA ASP A 227 -7.68 2.52 20.77
C ASP A 227 -7.72 3.87 20.06
N CYS A 228 -8.03 3.84 18.77
CA CYS A 228 -8.22 5.03 17.94
C CYS A 228 -9.43 4.77 17.05
N PRO A 229 -10.61 5.37 17.27
CA PRO A 229 -11.73 5.22 16.35
C PRO A 229 -11.36 5.72 14.95
N ALA A 230 -11.83 5.04 13.91
CA ALA A 230 -11.67 5.52 12.53
C ALA A 230 -12.53 6.78 12.30
N GLU A 231 -11.94 7.80 11.70
CA GLU A 231 -12.65 9.03 11.32
C GLU A 231 -13.68 8.71 10.23
N VAL A 232 -14.87 9.30 10.33
CA VAL A 232 -15.92 9.15 9.33
C VAL A 232 -15.61 10.06 8.14
N MET A 233 -15.28 9.46 7.00
CA MET A 233 -14.90 10.16 5.78
C MET A 233 -16.05 10.12 4.78
N ASP A 234 -16.25 11.22 4.05
CA ASP A 234 -17.07 11.20 2.84
C ASP A 234 -16.40 10.33 1.77
N SER A 235 -17.18 9.73 0.85
CA SER A 235 -16.64 8.91 -0.24
C SER A 235 -15.64 9.69 -1.11
N GLU A 236 -15.83 11.01 -1.22
CA GLU A 236 -15.04 11.93 -2.03
C GLU A 236 -13.99 12.70 -1.23
N ASP A 237 -13.84 12.42 0.07
CA ASP A 237 -12.71 12.98 0.82
C ASP A 237 -11.38 12.43 0.27
N PRO A 238 -10.34 13.26 0.10
CA PRO A 238 -9.03 12.80 -0.36
C PRO A 238 -8.42 11.78 0.60
N LEU A 239 -7.97 10.65 0.04
CA LEU A 239 -7.26 9.59 0.74
C LEU A 239 -5.75 9.81 0.70
N TYR A 240 -5.22 10.07 -0.50
CA TYR A 240 -3.79 10.27 -0.71
C TYR A 240 -3.50 11.16 -1.91
N ILE A 241 -2.28 11.70 -1.92
CA ILE A 241 -1.65 12.35 -3.07
C ILE A 241 -0.49 11.46 -3.53
N LEU A 242 -0.41 11.14 -4.81
CA LEU A 242 0.72 10.42 -5.38
C LEU A 242 1.29 11.19 -6.56
N TYR A 243 2.52 11.66 -6.39
CA TYR A 243 3.18 12.50 -7.40
C TYR A 243 3.71 11.69 -8.58
N THR A 244 3.32 12.10 -9.79
CA THR A 244 3.83 11.53 -11.04
C THR A 244 4.73 12.52 -11.78
N SER A 245 5.58 12.03 -12.68
CA SER A 245 6.38 12.89 -13.56
C SER A 245 5.46 13.73 -14.45
N GLY A 246 5.49 15.04 -14.25
CA GLY A 246 4.79 15.99 -15.11
C GLY A 246 5.55 16.20 -16.42
N THR A 247 4.84 16.42 -17.52
CA THR A 247 5.43 16.83 -18.81
C THR A 247 6.11 18.21 -18.75
N THR A 248 5.84 18.99 -17.70
CA THR A 248 6.26 20.38 -17.49
C THR A 248 7.37 20.54 -16.45
N GLY A 249 8.02 19.45 -16.02
CA GLY A 249 9.13 19.47 -15.06
C GLY A 249 8.71 19.49 -13.58
N LYS A 250 7.62 20.19 -13.22
CA LYS A 250 7.04 20.10 -11.86
C LYS A 250 6.27 18.79 -11.66
N PRO A 251 6.44 18.08 -10.52
CA PRO A 251 5.66 16.88 -10.23
C PRO A 251 4.16 17.24 -10.10
N LYS A 252 3.28 16.33 -10.53
CA LYS A 252 1.82 16.52 -10.44
C LYS A 252 1.25 15.58 -9.39
N GLY A 253 0.62 16.12 -8.34
CA GLY A 253 -0.03 15.34 -7.30
C GLY A 253 -1.36 14.74 -7.79
N VAL A 254 -1.37 13.44 -8.07
CA VAL A 254 -2.61 12.72 -8.39
C VAL A 254 -3.35 12.41 -7.10
N VAL A 255 -4.60 12.85 -6.99
CA VAL A 255 -5.44 12.61 -5.82
C VAL A 255 -6.34 11.41 -6.05
N HIS A 256 -6.42 10.52 -5.07
CA HIS A 256 -7.48 9.52 -4.97
C HIS A 256 -8.29 9.75 -3.70
N VAL A 257 -9.58 9.42 -3.77
CA VAL A 257 -10.56 9.57 -2.67
C VAL A 257 -10.87 8.24 -2.00
N HIS A 258 -11.47 8.26 -0.81
CA HIS A 258 -11.74 7.05 -0.03
C HIS A 258 -12.65 6.02 -0.71
N GLY A 259 -13.83 6.45 -1.18
CA GLY A 259 -14.90 5.56 -1.63
C GLY A 259 -14.59 4.85 -2.94
N GLY A 260 -14.48 5.62 -4.02
CA GLY A 260 -14.24 5.08 -5.36
C GLY A 260 -12.97 4.23 -5.46
N TYR A 261 -11.87 4.67 -4.84
CA TYR A 261 -10.61 3.92 -4.82
C TYR A 261 -10.76 2.59 -4.08
N MET A 262 -11.38 2.58 -2.90
CA MET A 262 -11.61 1.37 -2.11
C MET A 262 -12.43 0.35 -2.90
N VAL A 263 -13.56 0.77 -3.48
CA VAL A 263 -14.45 -0.12 -4.24
C VAL A 263 -13.73 -0.69 -5.46
N GLY A 264 -13.12 0.18 -6.27
CA GLY A 264 -12.46 -0.23 -7.51
C GLY A 264 -11.30 -1.18 -7.28
N THR A 265 -10.42 -0.88 -6.32
CA THR A 265 -9.25 -1.72 -6.02
C THR A 265 -9.63 -3.04 -5.36
N HIS A 266 -10.62 -3.06 -4.44
CA HIS A 266 -11.16 -4.29 -3.86
C HIS A 266 -11.79 -5.19 -4.92
N TYR A 267 -12.64 -4.63 -5.78
CA TYR A 267 -13.27 -5.36 -6.88
C TYR A 267 -12.20 -5.95 -7.82
N HIS A 268 -11.24 -5.12 -8.26
CA HIS A 268 -10.17 -5.57 -9.13
C HIS A 268 -9.36 -6.70 -8.49
N PHE A 269 -8.95 -6.54 -7.23
CA PHE A 269 -8.12 -7.52 -6.53
C PHE A 269 -8.77 -8.89 -6.43
N LYS A 270 -10.05 -8.94 -6.07
CA LYS A 270 -10.78 -10.21 -5.95
C LYS A 270 -11.03 -10.87 -7.31
N ASN A 271 -11.41 -10.10 -8.32
CA ASN A 271 -11.90 -10.67 -9.58
C ASN A 271 -10.79 -10.94 -10.60
N PHE A 272 -9.74 -10.13 -10.63
CA PHE A 272 -8.64 -10.32 -11.57
C PHE A 272 -7.76 -11.52 -11.20
N TRP A 273 -7.42 -11.66 -9.91
CA TRP A 273 -6.53 -12.72 -9.42
C TRP A 273 -7.26 -13.91 -8.78
N ASP A 274 -8.59 -13.84 -8.68
CA ASP A 274 -9.39 -14.88 -8.02
C ASP A 274 -8.83 -15.26 -6.63
N VAL A 275 -8.44 -14.24 -5.86
CA VAL A 275 -7.78 -14.40 -4.55
C VAL A 275 -8.73 -15.07 -3.57
N LYS A 276 -8.30 -16.19 -2.99
CA LYS A 276 -9.05 -16.95 -2.00
C LYS A 276 -8.75 -16.47 -0.59
N ASP A 277 -9.63 -16.82 0.34
CA ASP A 277 -9.48 -16.44 1.76
C ASP A 277 -8.20 -16.93 2.41
N ASN A 278 -7.59 -18.02 1.92
CA ASN A 278 -6.34 -18.55 2.45
C ASN A 278 -5.14 -18.29 1.54
N ASP A 279 -5.32 -17.52 0.47
CA ASP A 279 -4.21 -17.22 -0.43
C ASP A 279 -3.22 -16.24 0.20
N VAL A 280 -1.96 -16.41 -0.21
CA VAL A 280 -0.87 -15.49 0.04
C VAL A 280 -0.57 -14.74 -1.26
N PHE A 281 -0.79 -13.42 -1.22
CA PHE A 281 -0.55 -12.51 -2.34
C PHE A 281 0.78 -11.80 -2.14
N TRP A 282 1.68 -11.87 -3.11
CA TRP A 282 2.97 -11.20 -3.07
C TRP A 282 3.08 -10.13 -4.16
N CYS A 283 3.16 -8.86 -3.75
CA CYS A 283 3.47 -7.77 -4.67
C CYS A 283 4.94 -7.37 -4.54
N MET A 284 5.69 -7.43 -5.64
CA MET A 284 7.09 -7.04 -5.71
C MET A 284 7.32 -5.57 -6.06
N SER A 285 6.26 -4.76 -6.02
CA SER A 285 6.36 -3.31 -6.23
C SER A 285 6.86 -2.60 -4.96
N ASP A 286 6.80 -1.27 -4.96
CA ASP A 286 7.16 -0.42 -3.83
C ASP A 286 5.97 0.50 -3.50
N ILE A 287 5.79 0.83 -2.22
CA ILE A 287 4.72 1.71 -1.75
C ILE A 287 4.83 3.13 -2.31
N GLY A 288 5.99 3.56 -2.81
CA GLY A 288 6.16 4.80 -3.56
C GLY A 288 5.49 4.82 -4.94
N TRP A 289 4.88 3.72 -5.37
CA TRP A 289 4.12 3.62 -6.63
C TRP A 289 2.66 3.24 -6.39
N VAL A 290 1.79 3.52 -7.37
CA VAL A 290 0.35 3.24 -7.29
C VAL A 290 0.05 1.74 -7.11
N VAL A 291 0.90 0.88 -7.66
CA VAL A 291 0.81 -0.57 -7.49
C VAL A 291 1.03 -0.96 -6.03
N GLY A 292 2.00 -0.37 -5.33
CA GLY A 292 2.20 -0.63 -3.91
C GLY A 292 1.05 -0.12 -3.06
N HIS A 293 0.54 1.09 -3.35
CA HIS A 293 -0.67 1.59 -2.70
C HIS A 293 -1.83 0.60 -2.85
N SER A 294 -2.09 0.17 -4.09
CA SER A 294 -3.26 -0.64 -4.42
C SER A 294 -3.11 -2.07 -3.92
N TYR A 295 -1.95 -2.70 -4.15
CA TYR A 295 -1.80 -4.15 -4.09
C TYR A 295 -0.76 -4.65 -3.08
N ILE A 296 -0.02 -3.76 -2.41
CA ILE A 296 0.67 -4.12 -1.16
C ILE A 296 -0.24 -3.83 0.03
N VAL A 297 -0.81 -2.62 0.09
CA VAL A 297 -1.52 -2.12 1.27
C VAL A 297 -3.03 -2.28 1.14
N TYR A 298 -3.70 -1.47 0.32
CA TYR A 298 -5.14 -1.28 0.45
C TYR A 298 -5.97 -2.49 0.03
N ALA A 299 -5.90 -2.94 -1.21
CA ALA A 299 -6.80 -3.97 -1.72
C ALA A 299 -6.65 -5.33 -1.02
N PRO A 300 -5.44 -5.84 -0.73
CA PRO A 300 -5.29 -7.10 0.00
C PRO A 300 -5.87 -7.03 1.41
N LEU A 301 -5.58 -5.94 2.14
CA LEU A 301 -6.07 -5.77 3.52
C LEU A 301 -7.58 -5.56 3.53
N VAL A 302 -8.13 -4.77 2.62
CA VAL A 302 -9.59 -4.63 2.45
C VAL A 302 -10.21 -5.99 2.12
N ALA A 303 -9.62 -6.80 1.25
CA ALA A 303 -10.15 -8.14 0.96
C ALA A 303 -10.04 -9.12 2.15
N GLY A 304 -9.24 -8.80 3.17
CA GLY A 304 -8.92 -9.70 4.27
C GLY A 304 -7.90 -10.78 3.88
N ALA A 305 -7.10 -10.55 2.84
CA ALA A 305 -6.06 -11.46 2.33
C ALA A 305 -4.76 -11.39 3.17
N THR A 306 -3.83 -12.31 2.94
CA THR A 306 -2.45 -12.19 3.45
C THR A 306 -1.60 -11.53 2.37
N THR A 307 -0.97 -10.40 2.67
CA THR A 307 -0.04 -9.72 1.76
C THR A 307 1.40 -9.96 2.19
N VAL A 308 2.24 -10.35 1.23
CA VAL A 308 3.70 -10.44 1.37
C VAL A 308 4.30 -9.29 0.59
N PHE A 309 5.31 -8.65 1.16
CA PHE A 309 6.19 -7.75 0.43
C PHE A 309 7.60 -7.81 1.03
N ARG A 310 8.58 -7.43 0.22
CA ARG A 310 9.98 -7.60 0.55
C ARG A 310 10.74 -6.32 0.25
N GLU A 311 11.52 -5.89 1.23
CA GLU A 311 12.47 -4.80 1.05
C GLU A 311 13.68 -5.22 0.20
N GLY A 312 14.27 -4.27 -0.51
CA GLY A 312 15.55 -4.44 -1.18
C GLY A 312 15.45 -5.11 -2.55
N ALA A 313 16.60 -5.57 -3.06
CA ALA A 313 16.69 -6.10 -4.42
C ALA A 313 16.22 -7.56 -4.48
N PRO A 314 15.41 -7.97 -5.48
CA PRO A 314 14.79 -9.30 -5.54
C PRO A 314 15.79 -10.46 -5.75
N ASP A 315 17.04 -10.16 -6.07
CA ASP A 315 18.15 -11.08 -6.37
C ASP A 315 19.30 -10.98 -5.35
N TYR A 316 19.07 -10.36 -4.20
CA TYR A 316 20.04 -10.25 -3.11
C TYR A 316 19.54 -11.02 -1.88
N PRO A 317 20.37 -11.77 -1.14
CA PRO A 317 21.81 -11.94 -1.32
C PRO A 317 22.21 -12.89 -2.46
N HIS A 318 21.24 -13.59 -3.06
CA HIS A 318 21.46 -14.46 -4.22
C HIS A 318 20.24 -14.52 -5.14
N ASN A 319 20.44 -15.06 -6.34
CA ASN A 319 19.41 -15.15 -7.40
C ASN A 319 18.24 -16.10 -7.09
N ALA A 320 18.35 -16.94 -6.05
CA ALA A 320 17.30 -17.87 -5.65
C ALA A 320 16.22 -17.30 -4.72
N VAL A 321 16.40 -16.08 -4.20
CA VAL A 321 15.50 -15.46 -3.20
C VAL A 321 14.04 -15.43 -3.65
N PHE A 322 13.80 -15.20 -4.94
CA PHE A 322 12.45 -15.19 -5.48
C PHE A 322 11.70 -16.52 -5.26
N TYR A 323 12.39 -17.64 -5.50
CA TYR A 323 11.81 -18.98 -5.40
C TYR A 323 11.68 -19.45 -3.94
N GLU A 324 12.62 -19.07 -3.10
CA GLU A 324 12.58 -19.34 -1.65
C GLU A 324 11.34 -18.76 -1.00
N ILE A 325 10.97 -17.53 -1.37
CA ILE A 325 9.79 -16.86 -0.82
C ILE A 325 8.53 -17.63 -1.22
N ILE A 326 8.46 -18.11 -2.47
CA ILE A 326 7.31 -18.90 -2.95
C ILE A 326 7.16 -20.18 -2.14
N GLU A 327 8.23 -20.97 -2.01
CA GLU A 327 8.19 -22.24 -1.27
C GLU A 327 7.93 -22.03 0.22
N LYS A 328 8.64 -21.08 0.85
CA LYS A 328 8.58 -20.84 2.30
C LYS A 328 7.21 -20.34 2.75
N TYR A 329 6.59 -19.46 1.98
CA TYR A 329 5.32 -18.82 2.34
C TYR A 329 4.11 -19.40 1.62
N GLY A 330 4.31 -20.36 0.71
CA GLY A 330 3.24 -20.95 -0.08
C GLY A 330 2.53 -19.91 -0.94
N VAL A 331 3.28 -19.00 -1.58
CA VAL A 331 2.70 -17.89 -2.36
C VAL A 331 1.81 -18.43 -3.47
N ASN A 332 0.60 -17.86 -3.61
CA ASN A 332 -0.39 -18.28 -4.59
C ASN A 332 -0.50 -17.31 -5.77
N VAL A 333 -0.28 -16.03 -5.52
CA VAL A 333 -0.42 -14.98 -6.53
C VAL A 333 0.75 -14.01 -6.40
N ILE A 334 1.40 -13.72 -7.53
CA ILE A 334 2.49 -12.76 -7.61
C ILE A 334 2.10 -11.62 -8.55
N PHE A 335 2.37 -10.40 -8.12
CA PHE A 335 2.45 -9.23 -8.99
C PHE A 335 3.91 -8.78 -9.09
N THR A 336 4.43 -8.69 -10.32
CA THR A 336 5.79 -8.23 -10.59
C THR A 336 5.88 -7.37 -11.85
N ALA A 337 7.08 -6.91 -12.17
CA ALA A 337 7.38 -6.21 -13.42
C ALA A 337 8.06 -7.15 -14.43
N PRO A 338 7.85 -6.99 -15.74
CA PRO A 338 8.59 -7.71 -16.77
C PRO A 338 10.11 -7.62 -16.61
N THR A 339 10.65 -6.51 -16.12
CA THR A 339 12.08 -6.38 -15.78
C THR A 339 12.55 -7.43 -14.78
N ALA A 340 11.75 -7.77 -13.77
CA ALA A 340 12.08 -8.82 -12.81
C ALA A 340 12.08 -10.20 -13.49
N VAL A 341 11.10 -10.48 -14.34
CA VAL A 341 11.05 -11.74 -15.10
C VAL A 341 12.27 -11.89 -16.01
N ARG A 342 12.64 -10.84 -16.75
CA ARG A 342 13.85 -10.86 -17.60
C ARG A 342 15.14 -11.02 -16.80
N MET A 343 15.18 -10.50 -15.58
CA MET A 343 16.30 -10.72 -14.65
C MET A 343 16.39 -12.19 -14.25
N LEU A 344 15.27 -12.80 -13.84
CA LEU A 344 15.22 -14.23 -13.48
C LEU A 344 15.62 -15.11 -14.68
N MET A 345 15.11 -14.82 -15.88
CA MET A 345 15.48 -15.50 -17.12
C MET A 345 16.98 -15.46 -17.40
N ARG A 346 17.67 -14.35 -17.09
CA ARG A 346 19.12 -14.23 -17.24
C ARG A 346 19.89 -15.17 -16.31
N TYR A 347 19.33 -15.51 -15.16
CA TYR A 347 19.95 -16.45 -14.21
C TYR A 347 19.73 -17.92 -14.59
N GLY A 348 18.90 -18.19 -15.59
CA GLY A 348 18.58 -19.54 -16.05
C GLY A 348 17.58 -20.25 -15.14
N GLU A 349 17.34 -21.53 -15.46
CA GLU A 349 16.29 -22.36 -14.85
C GLU A 349 16.75 -23.06 -13.56
N GLU A 350 18.07 -23.19 -13.39
CA GLU A 350 18.68 -23.97 -12.32
C GLU A 350 18.27 -23.48 -10.92
N PRO A 351 18.23 -22.16 -10.62
CA PRO A 351 17.73 -21.69 -9.33
C PRO A 351 16.28 -22.10 -9.05
N ALA A 352 15.40 -22.04 -10.05
CA ALA A 352 13.98 -22.41 -9.90
C ALA A 352 13.81 -23.90 -9.59
N SER A 353 14.62 -24.75 -10.26
CA SER A 353 14.54 -26.22 -10.14
C SER A 353 14.80 -26.77 -8.72
N ARG A 354 15.35 -25.96 -7.83
CA ARG A 354 15.68 -26.33 -6.44
C ARG A 354 14.52 -26.17 -5.46
N TYR A 355 13.42 -25.51 -5.86
CA TYR A 355 12.33 -25.14 -4.96
C TYR A 355 10.98 -25.66 -5.46
N ASN A 356 10.07 -25.89 -4.52
CA ASN A 356 8.70 -26.29 -4.80
C ASN A 356 7.80 -25.07 -5.03
N LEU A 357 7.50 -24.80 -6.31
CA LEU A 357 6.67 -23.66 -6.73
C LEU A 357 5.18 -24.00 -6.91
N ARG A 358 4.74 -25.21 -6.51
CA ARG A 358 3.39 -25.74 -6.82
C ARG A 358 2.24 -24.94 -6.20
N SER A 359 2.50 -24.08 -5.21
CA SER A 359 1.48 -23.21 -4.62
C SER A 359 1.05 -22.08 -5.56
N LEU A 360 1.92 -21.67 -6.48
CA LEU A 360 1.73 -20.52 -7.35
C LEU A 360 0.68 -20.83 -8.42
N ARG A 361 -0.36 -19.98 -8.50
CA ARG A 361 -1.45 -20.06 -9.49
C ARG A 361 -1.35 -18.97 -10.54
N PHE A 362 -0.95 -17.76 -10.12
CA PHE A 362 -0.90 -16.59 -11.00
C PHE A 362 0.40 -15.82 -10.84
N LEU A 363 1.05 -15.54 -11.98
CA LEU A 363 2.15 -14.58 -12.10
C LEU A 363 1.71 -13.45 -13.03
N THR A 364 1.49 -12.26 -12.47
CA THR A 364 1.06 -11.08 -13.22
C THR A 364 2.24 -10.13 -13.41
N CYS A 365 2.37 -9.62 -14.63
CA CYS A 365 3.37 -8.62 -14.98
C CYS A 365 2.70 -7.30 -15.38
N ALA A 366 3.20 -6.18 -14.88
CA ALA A 366 2.76 -4.85 -15.32
C ALA A 366 3.88 -3.80 -15.23
N GLY A 367 3.60 -2.60 -15.76
CA GLY A 367 4.52 -1.45 -15.77
C GLY A 367 5.24 -1.24 -17.11
N GLU A 368 5.36 -2.28 -17.93
CA GLU A 368 5.95 -2.23 -19.27
C GLU A 368 5.50 -3.45 -20.10
N PRO A 369 5.77 -3.51 -21.42
CA PRO A 369 5.52 -4.70 -22.22
C PRO A 369 6.40 -5.90 -21.81
N LEU A 370 5.79 -7.08 -21.71
CA LEU A 370 6.49 -8.36 -21.55
C LEU A 370 6.73 -8.98 -22.93
N ASN A 371 7.99 -9.29 -23.27
CA ASN A 371 8.31 -9.90 -24.55
C ASN A 371 7.93 -11.40 -24.57
N PRO A 372 7.57 -11.97 -25.75
CA PRO A 372 7.11 -13.36 -25.84
C PRO A 372 8.08 -14.41 -25.31
N GLU A 373 9.39 -14.15 -25.40
CA GLU A 373 10.44 -15.02 -24.86
C GLU A 373 10.38 -15.11 -23.34
N ALA A 374 10.35 -13.98 -22.64
CA ALA A 374 10.25 -13.95 -21.18
C ALA A 374 8.90 -14.49 -20.69
N LEU A 375 7.81 -14.28 -21.44
CA LEU A 375 6.51 -14.87 -21.13
C LEU A 375 6.55 -16.39 -21.18
N ARG A 376 7.11 -16.97 -22.26
CA ARG A 376 7.24 -18.43 -22.37
C ARG A 376 8.13 -18.99 -21.27
N TRP A 377 9.27 -18.35 -21.03
CA TRP A 377 10.20 -18.75 -19.97
C TRP A 377 9.51 -18.79 -18.59
N ALA A 378 8.77 -17.74 -18.23
CA ALA A 378 8.08 -17.68 -16.93
C ALA A 378 6.82 -18.58 -16.82
N TYR A 379 6.32 -19.10 -17.94
CA TYR A 379 5.23 -20.07 -17.94
C TYR A 379 5.76 -21.50 -17.79
N GLU A 380 6.93 -21.79 -18.36
CA GLU A 380 7.57 -23.10 -18.33
C GLU A 380 8.39 -23.34 -17.05
N HIS A 381 8.96 -22.28 -16.48
CA HIS A 381 9.88 -22.29 -15.34
C HIS A 381 9.42 -21.32 -14.25
#